data_AF-A0AAE3JBP9-F1
#
_entry.id   AF-A0AAE3JBP9-F1
#
_cell.length_a   1.000
_cell.length_b   1.000
_cell.length_c   1.000
_cell.angle_alpha   90.00
_cell.angle_beta   90.00
_cell.angle_gamma   90.00
#
_symmetry.space_group_name_H-M   'P 1'
#
loop_
_entity.id
_entity.type
_entity.pdbx_description
1 polymer ?
#
loop_
_entity_poly.entity_id
_entity_poly.type
_entity_poly.pdbx_seq_one_letter_code
_entity_poly.pdbx_strand_id
1 'polypeptide(L)'
;MDNNLLLEKLIKMTKDNSLCWVRYCQSQIELKPLPPSPLDDGPFNIANSFAPLSKGIDTENSYVCHYNQGYFFLLLYDNLLQNSLTLRVQTDSAEYSRIYLSTSDTDDVNVVAQLKRLYNLISSHESTQDVDNFINSFINGE
;
A
#
# COMPACT_ATOMS: atom_id res chain seq x y z
N MET A 1 17.42 -9.00 -5.88
CA MET A 1 16.25 -9.34 -5.02
C MET A 1 15.08 -9.51 -5.96
N ASP A 2 14.33 -10.60 -5.84
CA ASP A 2 13.31 -10.96 -6.84
C ASP A 2 11.96 -10.34 -6.46
N ASN A 3 11.53 -9.34 -7.25
CA ASN A 3 10.28 -8.63 -7.03
C ASN A 3 9.06 -9.56 -7.13
N ASN A 4 9.10 -10.55 -8.01
CA ASN A 4 8.02 -11.54 -8.13
C ASN A 4 7.99 -12.44 -6.90
N LEU A 5 9.14 -12.87 -6.38
CA LEU A 5 9.19 -13.67 -5.15
C LEU A 5 8.56 -12.94 -3.95
N LEU A 6 8.82 -11.63 -3.81
CA LEU A 6 8.19 -10.84 -2.75
C LEU A 6 6.67 -10.78 -2.93
N LEU A 7 6.20 -10.43 -4.14
CA LEU A 7 4.77 -10.29 -4.43
C LEU A 7 4.03 -11.62 -4.26
N GLU A 8 4.60 -12.73 -4.73
CA GLU A 8 4.06 -14.07 -4.52
C GLU A 8 3.92 -14.40 -3.03
N LYS A 9 4.93 -14.05 -2.23
CA LYS A 9 4.88 -14.25 -0.77
C LYS A 9 3.82 -13.38 -0.12
N LEU A 10 3.73 -12.09 -0.47
CA LEU A 10 2.69 -11.19 0.04
C LEU A 10 1.29 -11.70 -0.32
N ILE A 11 1.06 -12.08 -1.58
CA ILE A 11 -0.23 -12.63 -2.03
C ILE A 11 -0.58 -13.91 -1.25
N LYS A 12 0.38 -14.82 -1.08
CA LYS A 12 0.16 -16.05 -0.33
C LYS A 12 -0.24 -15.75 1.12
N MET A 13 0.50 -14.86 1.78
CA MET A 13 0.27 -14.50 3.18
C MET A 13 -1.00 -13.65 3.39
N THR A 14 -1.45 -12.92 2.37
CA THR A 14 -2.76 -12.26 2.41
C THR A 14 -3.89 -13.30 2.29
N LYS A 15 -3.76 -14.29 1.39
CA LYS A 15 -4.79 -15.33 1.20
C LYS A 15 -4.98 -16.24 2.40
N ASP A 16 -3.91 -16.52 3.14
CA ASP A 16 -3.96 -17.36 4.33
C ASP A 16 -4.27 -16.56 5.62
N ASN A 17 -4.61 -15.27 5.47
CA ASN A 17 -4.88 -14.32 6.56
C ASN A 17 -3.71 -14.13 7.54
N SER A 18 -2.47 -14.49 7.16
CA SER A 18 -1.27 -14.17 7.94
C SER A 18 -0.89 -12.69 7.90
N LEU A 19 -1.36 -11.96 6.88
CA LEU A 19 -1.28 -10.50 6.79
C LEU A 19 -2.68 -9.90 6.87
N CYS A 20 -2.93 -9.16 7.95
CA CYS A 20 -4.13 -8.36 8.10
C CYS A 20 -3.87 -6.97 7.51
N TRP A 21 -4.57 -6.67 6.42
CA TRP A 21 -4.55 -5.35 5.79
C TRP A 21 -5.71 -4.53 6.32
N VAL A 22 -5.43 -3.27 6.65
CA VAL A 22 -6.44 -2.30 7.06
C VAL A 22 -6.36 -1.09 6.15
N ARG A 23 -7.48 -0.38 5.97
CA ARG A 23 -7.46 0.89 5.24
C ARG A 23 -6.49 1.85 5.90
N TYR A 24 -5.74 2.56 5.07
CA TYR A 24 -4.72 3.49 5.55
C TYR A 24 -5.35 4.61 6.39
N CYS A 25 -6.51 5.14 5.98
CA CYS A 25 -7.27 6.13 6.73
C CYS A 25 -7.73 5.66 8.13
N GLN A 26 -7.77 4.35 8.39
CA GLN A 26 -8.19 3.76 9.66
C GLN A 26 -7.00 3.33 10.54
N SER A 27 -5.79 3.30 10.00
CA SER A 27 -4.67 2.58 10.59
C SER A 27 -3.94 3.29 11.74
N GLN A 28 -4.13 4.59 11.92
CA GLN A 28 -3.32 5.47 12.80
C GLN A 28 -1.80 5.43 12.54
N ILE A 29 -1.34 4.69 11.53
CA ILE A 29 0.08 4.55 11.21
C ILE A 29 0.50 5.72 10.33
N GLU A 30 1.54 6.44 10.75
CA GLU A 30 2.13 7.50 9.94
C GLU A 30 3.10 6.92 8.90
N LEU A 31 2.88 7.27 7.63
CA LEU A 31 3.81 6.97 6.56
C LEU A 31 5.04 7.89 6.64
N LYS A 32 6.20 7.28 6.84
CA LYS A 32 7.49 7.99 6.93
C LYS A 32 7.89 8.60 5.58
N PRO A 33 8.64 9.72 5.56
CA PRO A 33 9.08 10.36 4.33
C PRO A 33 9.99 9.46 3.49
N LEU A 34 10.12 9.79 2.21
CA LEU A 34 11.21 9.23 1.40
C LEU A 34 12.53 9.90 1.78
N PRO A 35 13.68 9.23 1.57
CA PRO A 35 14.98 9.84 1.78
C PRO A 35 15.13 11.09 0.91
N PRO A 36 15.78 12.16 1.41
CA PRO A 36 16.02 13.35 0.63
C PRO A 36 16.87 13.02 -0.60
N SER A 37 16.47 13.52 -1.77
CA SER A 37 17.24 13.41 -3.00
C SER A 37 18.21 14.59 -3.10
N PRO A 38 19.43 14.41 -3.63
CA PRO A 38 20.35 15.52 -3.91
C PRO A 38 19.77 16.58 -4.88
N LEU A 39 18.70 16.24 -5.59
CA LEU A 39 17.96 17.13 -6.48
C LEU A 39 16.93 18.00 -5.73
N ASP A 40 16.68 17.72 -4.45
CA ASP A 40 15.73 18.45 -3.61
C ASP A 40 16.29 19.81 -3.14
N ASP A 41 17.61 20.02 -3.23
CA ASP A 41 18.29 21.27 -2.84
C ASP A 41 18.23 22.39 -3.91
N GLY A 42 17.46 22.20 -4.99
CA GLY A 42 17.28 23.20 -6.04
C GLY A 42 16.30 24.32 -5.64
N PRO A 43 16.49 25.57 -6.12
CA PRO A 43 15.61 26.72 -5.81
C PRO A 43 14.16 26.54 -6.28
N PHE A 44 13.87 25.53 -7.11
CA PHE A 44 12.54 25.15 -7.55
C PHE A 44 11.78 24.23 -6.58
N ASN A 45 12.45 23.66 -5.55
CA ASN A 45 11.88 22.60 -4.72
C ASN A 45 11.38 23.06 -3.33
N ILE A 46 11.51 24.34 -2.97
CA ILE A 46 10.99 24.90 -1.71
C ILE A 46 9.45 24.77 -1.63
N ALA A 47 8.76 24.61 -2.77
CA ALA A 47 7.32 24.35 -2.83
C ALA A 47 6.93 22.86 -2.71
N ASN A 48 7.87 21.94 -2.89
CA ASN A 48 7.62 20.48 -2.88
C ASN A 48 8.10 19.80 -1.60
N SER A 49 9.09 20.36 -0.90
CA SER A 49 9.56 19.85 0.40
C SER A 49 8.53 20.03 1.53
N PHE A 50 7.49 20.83 1.31
CA PHE A 50 6.32 20.99 2.19
C PHE A 50 5.00 20.49 1.58
N ALA A 51 5.04 19.86 0.40
CA ALA A 51 3.84 19.17 -0.09
C ALA A 51 3.55 18.04 0.91
N PRO A 52 2.31 17.92 1.43
CA PRO A 52 1.97 16.83 2.34
C PRO A 52 2.45 15.52 1.71
N LEU A 53 3.12 14.66 2.49
CA LEU A 53 3.50 13.30 2.08
C LEU A 53 2.32 12.49 1.48
N SER A 54 1.10 12.97 1.72
CA SER A 54 -0.21 12.50 1.27
C SER A 54 -0.78 13.21 0.03
N LYS A 55 -0.11 14.18 -0.60
CA LYS A 55 -0.67 14.90 -1.73
C LYS A 55 -0.82 13.94 -2.92
N GLY A 56 -2.05 13.55 -3.20
CA GLY A 56 -2.40 12.58 -4.22
C GLY A 56 -2.53 11.14 -3.73
N ILE A 57 -2.30 10.82 -2.45
CA ILE A 57 -2.65 9.49 -1.92
C ILE A 57 -4.16 9.45 -1.69
N ASP A 58 -4.84 8.50 -2.32
CA ASP A 58 -6.20 8.12 -1.97
C ASP A 58 -6.14 7.25 -0.70
N THR A 59 -6.34 7.88 0.46
CA THR A 59 -6.22 7.21 1.75
C THR A 59 -7.35 6.22 2.04
N GLU A 60 -8.50 6.37 1.35
CA GLU A 60 -9.66 5.47 1.52
C GLU A 60 -9.47 4.16 0.77
N ASN A 61 -8.78 4.22 -0.37
CA ASN A 61 -8.45 3.05 -1.20
C ASN A 61 -6.99 2.61 -1.07
N SER A 62 -6.27 3.09 -0.05
CA SER A 62 -4.94 2.63 0.30
C SER A 62 -4.98 1.70 1.51
N TYR A 63 -4.03 0.79 1.60
CA TYR A 63 -4.00 -0.23 2.65
C TYR A 63 -2.63 -0.31 3.31
N VAL A 64 -2.61 -0.72 4.57
CA VAL A 64 -1.39 -0.99 5.32
C VAL A 64 -1.53 -2.30 6.08
N CYS A 65 -0.45 -3.07 6.17
CA CYS A 65 -0.34 -4.19 7.08
C CYS A 65 0.96 -4.12 7.87
N HIS A 66 0.92 -4.61 9.10
CA HIS A 66 2.09 -4.76 9.96
C HIS A 66 2.62 -6.20 9.86
N TYR A 67 3.94 -6.34 9.75
CA TYR A 67 4.62 -7.63 9.78
C TYR A 67 5.95 -7.51 10.54
N ASN A 68 6.02 -8.20 11.69
CA ASN A 68 7.16 -8.19 12.61
C ASN A 68 7.53 -6.80 13.14
N GLN A 69 8.50 -6.12 12.53
CA GLN A 69 9.07 -4.83 12.97
C GLN A 69 8.95 -3.78 11.86
N GLY A 70 7.89 -3.86 11.07
CA GLY A 70 7.72 -3.00 9.93
C GLY A 70 6.37 -3.17 9.24
N TYR A 71 6.16 -2.30 8.26
CA TYR A 71 4.88 -2.10 7.61
C TYR A 71 5.06 -2.16 6.10
N PHE A 72 4.09 -2.81 5.46
CA PHE A 72 3.87 -2.70 4.03
C PHE A 72 2.69 -1.78 3.79
N PHE A 73 2.88 -0.78 2.95
CA PHE A 73 1.84 0.10 2.48
C PHE A 73 1.58 -0.16 1.01
N LEU A 74 0.32 -0.37 0.68
CA LEU A 74 -0.15 -0.47 -0.68
C LEU A 74 -0.97 0.78 -0.98
N LEU A 75 -0.31 1.75 -1.61
CA LEU A 75 -0.79 3.12 -1.75
C LEU A 75 -1.32 3.34 -3.16
N LEU A 76 -2.57 3.78 -3.25
CA LEU A 76 -3.16 4.25 -4.48
C LEU A 76 -2.93 5.76 -4.58
N TYR A 77 -2.30 6.19 -5.67
CA TYR A 77 -2.11 7.60 -5.98
C TYR A 77 -3.06 8.03 -7.09
N ASP A 78 -3.88 9.04 -6.80
CA ASP A 78 -4.70 9.76 -7.75
C ASP A 78 -3.83 10.78 -8.49
N ASN A 79 -3.37 10.41 -9.68
CA ASN A 79 -2.70 11.33 -10.59
C ASN A 79 -3.68 11.77 -11.67
N LEU A 80 -3.54 13.02 -12.12
CA LEU A 80 -4.41 13.64 -13.14
C LEU A 80 -4.56 12.84 -14.45
N LEU A 81 -3.61 11.95 -14.76
CA LEU A 81 -3.58 11.17 -16.00
C LEU A 81 -3.94 9.69 -15.79
N GLN A 82 -3.49 9.08 -14.69
CA GLN A 82 -3.71 7.67 -14.41
C GLN A 82 -3.39 7.32 -12.96
N ASN A 83 -4.27 6.56 -12.31
CA ASN A 83 -4.02 6.09 -10.96
C ASN A 83 -2.82 5.14 -10.95
N SER A 84 -1.91 5.36 -10.01
CA SER A 84 -0.72 4.52 -9.85
C SER A 84 -0.75 3.79 -8.50
N LEU A 85 -0.29 2.55 -8.52
CA LEU A 85 -0.26 1.70 -7.34
C LEU A 85 1.19 1.51 -6.90
N THR A 86 1.48 1.87 -5.66
CA THR A 86 2.83 1.84 -5.10
C THR A 86 2.89 0.98 -3.85
N LEU A 87 3.83 0.03 -3.82
CA LEU A 87 4.22 -0.69 -2.62
C LEU A 87 5.36 0.07 -1.93
N ARG A 88 5.08 0.66 -0.77
CA ARG A 88 6.09 1.25 0.12
C ARG A 88 6.32 0.38 1.35
N VAL A 89 7.53 0.42 1.86
CA VAL A 89 7.95 -0.33 3.05
C VAL A 89 8.65 0.61 4.02
N GLN A 90 8.34 0.47 5.30
CA GLN A 90 9.10 1.11 6.37
C GLN A 90 9.25 0.15 7.55
N THR A 91 10.33 0.28 8.31
CA THR A 91 10.48 -0.43 9.60
C THR A 91 10.20 0.51 10.75
N ASP A 92 9.99 -0.02 11.95
CA ASP A 92 9.70 0.78 13.14
C ASP A 92 10.85 1.76 13.45
N SER A 93 12.09 1.31 13.26
CA SER A 93 13.31 2.05 13.57
C SER A 93 13.84 2.94 12.45
N ALA A 94 13.43 2.73 11.19
CA ALA A 94 13.92 3.53 10.07
C ALA A 94 13.39 4.96 10.14
N GLU A 95 14.19 5.96 9.80
CA GLU A 95 13.71 7.35 9.69
C GLU A 95 12.85 7.57 8.43
N TYR A 96 13.11 6.78 7.38
CA TYR A 96 12.51 6.92 6.06
C TYR A 96 11.74 5.65 5.65
N SER A 97 10.73 5.83 4.81
CA SER A 97 10.13 4.77 4.03
C SER A 97 10.86 4.59 2.70
N ARG A 98 10.62 3.48 2.02
CA ARG A 98 11.18 3.19 0.71
C ARG A 98 10.08 2.74 -0.24
N ILE A 99 10.07 3.32 -1.45
CA ILE A 99 9.32 2.74 -2.58
C ILE A 99 10.03 1.45 -2.99
N TYR A 100 9.31 0.34 -2.88
CA TYR A 100 9.81 -0.96 -3.33
C TYR A 100 9.36 -1.25 -4.76
N LEU A 101 8.09 -0.99 -5.08
CA LEU A 101 7.52 -1.14 -6.41
C LEU A 101 6.51 -0.03 -6.68
N SER A 102 6.43 0.43 -7.92
CA SER A 102 5.37 1.32 -8.40
C SER A 102 4.96 0.91 -9.80
N THR A 103 3.66 0.92 -10.10
CA THR A 103 3.17 0.69 -11.47
C THR A 103 3.53 1.82 -12.43
N SER A 104 3.94 3.00 -11.94
CA SER A 104 4.42 4.10 -12.79
C SER A 104 5.87 3.96 -13.21
N ASP A 105 6.67 3.20 -12.44
CA ASP A 105 8.13 3.21 -12.53
C ASP A 105 8.71 1.88 -13.05
N THR A 106 7.86 0.90 -13.37
CA THR A 106 8.27 -0.42 -13.84
C THR A 106 7.54 -0.82 -15.12
N ASP A 107 8.30 -1.21 -16.15
CA ASP A 107 7.77 -1.76 -17.40
C ASP A 107 7.51 -3.27 -17.34
N ASP A 108 7.90 -3.94 -16.24
CA ASP A 108 7.66 -5.36 -16.05
C ASP A 108 6.16 -5.66 -15.84
N VAL A 109 5.53 -6.13 -16.91
CA VAL A 109 4.10 -6.50 -16.96
C VAL A 109 3.73 -7.53 -15.90
N ASN A 110 4.62 -8.48 -15.58
CA ASN A 110 4.33 -9.51 -14.59
C ASN A 110 4.28 -8.90 -13.19
N VAL A 111 5.25 -8.03 -12.87
CA VAL A 111 5.30 -7.30 -11.59
C VAL A 111 4.06 -6.41 -11.45
N VAL A 112 3.69 -5.67 -12.50
CA VAL A 112 2.47 -4.83 -12.50
C VAL A 112 1.22 -5.68 -12.28
N ALA A 113 1.10 -6.82 -12.97
CA ALA A 113 -0.04 -7.71 -12.84
C ALA A 113 -0.14 -8.32 -11.43
N GLN A 114 0.98 -8.75 -10.85
CA GLN A 114 1.01 -9.30 -9.49
C GLN A 114 0.70 -8.23 -8.43
N LEU A 115 1.20 -7.01 -8.59
CA LEU A 115 0.91 -5.91 -7.67
C LEU A 115 -0.58 -5.53 -7.69
N LYS A 116 -1.19 -5.44 -8.89
CA LYS A 116 -2.65 -5.25 -9.04
C LYS A 116 -3.45 -6.43 -8.46
N ARG A 117 -2.95 -7.66 -8.61
CA ARG A 117 -3.58 -8.85 -8.02
C ARG A 117 -3.59 -8.80 -6.50
N LEU A 118 -2.48 -8.39 -5.87
CA LEU A 118 -2.42 -8.18 -4.42
C LEU A 118 -3.44 -7.14 -3.98
N TYR A 119 -3.51 -5.99 -4.67
CA TYR A 119 -4.47 -4.94 -4.38
C TYR A 119 -5.92 -5.43 -4.45
N ASN A 120 -6.29 -6.08 -5.55
CA ASN A 120 -7.64 -6.59 -5.74
C ASN A 120 -8.02 -7.65 -4.71
N LEU A 121 -7.05 -8.48 -4.27
CA LEU A 121 -7.28 -9.47 -3.23
C LEU A 121 -7.65 -8.81 -1.89
N ILE A 122 -6.97 -7.72 -1.54
CA ILE A 122 -7.20 -6.96 -0.31
C ILE A 122 -8.54 -6.23 -0.38
N SER A 123 -8.78 -5.49 -1.46
CA SER A 123 -10.03 -4.72 -1.63
C SER A 123 -11.27 -5.62 -1.76
N SER A 124 -11.12 -6.82 -2.35
CA SER A 124 -12.22 -7.78 -2.42
C SER A 124 -12.56 -8.36 -1.04
N HIS A 125 -11.57 -8.63 -0.18
CA HIS A 125 -11.82 -9.18 1.15
C HIS A 125 -12.63 -8.22 2.03
N GLU A 126 -12.33 -6.91 1.98
CA GLU A 126 -13.14 -5.94 2.71
C GLU A 126 -14.55 -5.79 2.13
N SER A 127 -14.70 -5.80 0.80
CA SER A 127 -16.03 -5.65 0.18
C SER A 127 -16.94 -6.87 0.39
N THR A 128 -16.39 -8.04 0.69
CA THR A 128 -17.18 -9.23 1.07
C THR A 128 -17.42 -9.34 2.57
N GLN A 129 -16.74 -8.56 3.41
CA GLN A 129 -16.87 -8.66 4.87
C GLN A 129 -18.32 -8.41 5.33
N ASP A 130 -19.04 -7.47 4.71
CA ASP A 130 -20.45 -7.23 4.99
C ASP A 130 -21.35 -8.41 4.59
N VAL A 131 -21.00 -9.10 3.49
CA VAL A 131 -21.69 -10.29 3.01
C VAL A 131 -21.44 -11.46 3.97
N ASP A 132 -20.20 -11.65 4.40
CA ASP A 132 -19.82 -12.70 5.36
C ASP A 132 -20.46 -12.46 6.72
N ASN A 133 -20.50 -11.20 7.18
CA ASN A 133 -21.19 -10.80 8.41
C ASN A 133 -22.70 -11.08 8.33
N PHE A 134 -23.34 -10.75 7.21
CA PHE A 134 -24.74 -11.06 6.95
C PHE A 134 -25.02 -12.58 6.95
N ILE A 135 -24.15 -13.38 6.32
CA ILE A 135 -24.28 -14.85 6.33
C ILE A 135 -24.14 -15.38 7.76
N ASN A 136 -23.16 -14.86 8.51
CA ASN A 136 -22.94 -15.27 9.89
C ASN A 136 -24.11 -14.90 10.81
N SER A 137 -24.70 -13.71 10.67
CA SER A 137 -25.89 -13.34 11.45
C SER A 137 -27.08 -14.25 11.11
N PHE A 138 -27.27 -14.57 9.83
CA PHE A 138 -28.30 -15.51 9.38
C PHE A 138 -28.11 -16.93 9.95
N ILE A 139 -26.88 -17.45 9.95
CA ILE A 139 -26.58 -18.79 10.49
C ILE A 139 -26.76 -18.83 12.01
N ASN A 140 -26.31 -17.78 12.70
CA ASN A 140 -26.29 -17.74 14.17
C ASN A 140 -27.61 -17.23 14.79
N GLY A 141 -28.55 -16.74 13.97
CA GLY A 141 -29.87 -16.30 14.42
C GLY A 141 -29.86 -14.99 15.21
N GLU A 142 -28.90 -14.11 14.93
CA GLU A 142 -28.84 -12.73 15.45
C GLU A 142 -29.62 -11.74 14.58
#